data_AF-A0A5C6VKZ2-F1
#
_entry.id   AF-A0A5C6VKZ2-F1
#
_cell.length_a   1.000
_cell.length_b   1.000
_cell.length_c   1.000
_cell.angle_alpha   90.00
_cell.angle_beta   90.00
_cell.angle_gamma   90.00
#
_symmetry.space_group_name_H-M   'P 1'
#
loop_
_entity.id
_entity.type
_entity.pdbx_description
1 polymer ?
#
loop_
_entity_poly.entity_id
_entity_poly.type
_entity_poly.pdbx_seq_one_letter_code
_entity_poly.pdbx_strand_id
1 'polypeptide(L)'
;MFNKENKMAVALSIIGWVEIVIGIFCGLTFSSVHDGYEEVFLLSTFIMWASAGIISGVFFLGLAEVVELLHHIRNNLSESKNKTQIVDEPIKSTEISQRGTINSESSNSTPTKENWSITEQQKDAINALYSNKLDKVVIPSPYKNFCIVDFGGNKIEIIEIKQNGFPFILADFYWKEIQNEIHQWYKEYKNNHN
;
A
#
# COMPACT_ATOMS: atom_id res chain seq x y z
N MET A 1 8.07 -17.81 -5.42
CA MET A 1 9.54 -17.81 -5.66
C MET A 1 9.98 -16.37 -5.50
N PHE A 2 10.50 -16.03 -4.33
CA PHE A 2 10.73 -14.66 -3.89
C PHE A 2 11.74 -13.94 -4.79
N ASN A 3 11.40 -12.74 -5.26
CA ASN A 3 12.31 -11.93 -6.05
C ASN A 3 13.47 -11.45 -5.14
N LYS A 4 14.71 -11.68 -5.58
CA LYS A 4 15.95 -11.36 -4.81
C LYS A 4 16.11 -9.88 -4.46
N GLU A 5 15.27 -9.01 -5.01
CA GLU A 5 15.30 -7.57 -4.77
C GLU A 5 14.87 -7.22 -3.34
N ASN A 6 13.92 -7.96 -2.75
CA ASN A 6 13.50 -7.73 -1.38
C ASN A 6 14.26 -8.63 -0.40
N LYS A 7 15.40 -8.13 0.08
CA LYS A 7 16.24 -8.83 1.07
C LYS A 7 15.49 -9.21 2.35
N MET A 8 14.51 -8.42 2.79
CA MET A 8 13.73 -8.71 3.99
C MET A 8 12.75 -9.87 3.79
N ALA A 9 11.98 -9.88 2.70
CA ALA A 9 11.06 -10.97 2.41
C ALA A 9 11.79 -12.30 2.24
N VAL A 10 12.93 -12.28 1.54
CA VAL A 10 13.79 -13.47 1.40
C VAL A 10 14.30 -13.97 2.76
N ALA A 11 14.74 -13.08 3.65
CA ALA A 11 15.20 -13.46 4.99
C ALA A 11 14.09 -14.13 5.82
N LEU A 12 12.89 -13.54 5.83
CA LEU A 12 11.71 -14.12 6.50
C LEU A 12 11.34 -15.49 5.92
N SER A 13 11.41 -15.65 4.60
CA SER A 13 11.13 -16.94 3.96
C SER A 13 12.13 -18.02 4.37
N ILE A 14 13.43 -17.69 4.42
CA ILE A 14 14.48 -18.61 4.85
C ILE A 14 14.24 -19.03 6.31
N ILE A 15 13.90 -18.08 7.19
CA ILE A 15 13.58 -18.37 8.59
C ILE A 15 12.40 -19.36 8.69
N GLY A 16 11.35 -19.14 7.91
CA GLY A 16 10.20 -20.05 7.88
C GLY A 16 10.58 -21.48 7.49
N TRP A 17 11.41 -21.66 6.46
CA TRP A 17 11.92 -22.99 6.08
C TRP A 17 12.78 -23.62 7.17
N VAL A 18 13.67 -22.83 7.79
CA VAL A 18 14.54 -23.30 8.87
C VAL A 18 13.72 -23.74 10.08
N GLU A 19 12.67 -23.01 10.46
CA GLU A 19 11.76 -23.40 11.54
C GLU A 19 11.06 -24.74 11.29
N ILE A 20 10.59 -24.99 10.06
CA ILE A 20 9.96 -26.28 9.70
C ILE A 20 10.97 -27.43 9.89
N VAL A 21 12.19 -27.25 9.38
CA VAL A 21 13.24 -28.27 9.47
C VAL A 21 13.63 -28.51 10.93
N ILE A 22 13.83 -27.45 11.71
CA ILE A 22 14.16 -27.54 13.14
C ILE A 22 13.02 -28.23 13.90
N GLY A 23 11.76 -27.90 13.63
CA GLY A 23 10.61 -28.53 14.29
C GLY A 23 10.54 -30.04 14.04
N ILE A 24 10.81 -30.48 12.82
CA ILE A 24 10.88 -31.91 12.47
C ILE A 24 12.06 -32.59 13.18
N PHE A 25 13.25 -31.96 13.15
CA PHE A 25 14.44 -32.49 13.82
C PHE A 25 14.26 -32.61 15.34
N CYS A 26 13.76 -31.56 15.99
CA CYS A 26 13.41 -31.58 17.41
C CYS A 26 12.38 -32.67 17.69
N GLY A 27 11.35 -32.79 16.84
CA GLY A 27 10.36 -33.86 16.94
C GLY A 27 10.99 -35.23 16.99
N LEU A 28 11.92 -35.53 16.07
CA LEU A 28 12.63 -36.80 16.01
C LEU A 28 13.53 -37.05 17.23
N THR A 29 14.24 -36.02 17.70
CA THR A 29 15.16 -36.17 18.85
C THR A 29 14.41 -36.35 20.16
N PHE A 30 13.28 -35.66 20.35
CA PHE A 30 12.50 -35.71 21.59
C PHE A 30 11.47 -36.85 21.61
N SER A 31 11.11 -37.42 20.47
CA SER A 31 10.19 -38.56 20.41
C SER A 31 10.84 -39.89 20.80
N SER A 32 12.17 -39.98 20.72
CA SER A 32 12.91 -41.18 21.10
C SER A 32 13.22 -41.14 22.59
N VAL A 33 12.43 -41.89 23.37
CA VAL A 33 12.64 -42.02 24.82
C VAL A 33 13.24 -43.39 25.10
N HIS A 34 14.31 -43.41 25.89
CA HIS A 34 14.97 -44.65 26.29
C HIS A 34 14.38 -45.11 27.63
N ASP A 35 13.55 -46.15 27.60
CA ASP A 35 12.97 -46.73 28.81
C ASP A 35 13.66 -48.05 29.15
N GLY A 36 14.86 -47.95 29.73
CA GLY A 36 15.62 -49.02 30.41
C GLY A 36 16.07 -50.25 29.62
N TYR A 37 15.30 -50.69 28.62
CA TYR A 37 15.48 -51.93 27.86
C TYR A 37 15.04 -51.80 26.40
N GLU A 38 14.18 -50.84 26.03
CA GLU A 38 13.75 -50.62 24.64
C GLU A 38 13.70 -49.13 24.26
N GLU A 39 13.99 -48.84 22.99
CA GLU A 39 13.75 -47.52 22.39
C GLU A 39 12.29 -47.45 21.93
N VAL A 40 11.47 -46.66 22.64
CA VAL A 40 10.06 -46.46 22.29
C VAL A 40 9.92 -45.10 21.60
N PHE A 41 9.39 -45.12 20.38
CA PHE A 41 9.08 -43.90 19.63
C PHE A 41 7.70 -43.36 19.98
N LEU A 42 7.66 -42.22 20.69
CA LEU A 42 6.42 -41.56 21.07
C LEU A 42 5.88 -40.70 19.92
N LEU A 43 5.01 -41.30 19.11
CA LEU A 43 4.38 -40.63 17.96
C LEU A 43 3.65 -39.32 18.36
N SER A 44 3.01 -39.30 19.53
CA SER A 44 2.32 -38.10 20.04
C SER A 44 3.28 -36.90 20.21
N THR A 45 4.45 -37.15 20.82
CA THR A 45 5.49 -36.14 21.02
C THR A 45 6.03 -35.66 19.68
N PHE A 46 6.29 -36.58 18.74
CA PHE A 46 6.73 -36.23 17.39
C PHE A 46 5.73 -35.30 16.69
N ILE A 47 4.44 -35.67 16.67
CA ILE A 47 3.39 -34.88 16.00
C ILE A 47 3.26 -33.50 16.66
N MET A 48 3.33 -33.40 17.98
CA MET A 48 3.26 -32.11 18.69
C MET A 48 4.38 -31.16 18.24
N TRP A 49 5.63 -31.62 18.23
CA TRP A 49 6.78 -30.80 17.82
C TRP A 49 6.78 -30.49 16.32
N ALA A 50 6.49 -31.49 15.49
CA ALA A 50 6.45 -31.31 14.04
C ALA A 50 5.33 -30.34 13.64
N SER A 51 4.12 -30.48 14.21
CA SER A 51 3.01 -29.58 13.92
C SER A 51 3.27 -28.15 14.38
N ALA A 52 3.88 -27.95 15.57
CA ALA A 52 4.27 -26.63 16.04
C ALA A 52 5.25 -25.94 15.08
N GLY A 53 6.29 -26.65 14.64
CA GLY A 53 7.26 -26.14 13.67
C GLY A 53 6.65 -25.84 12.29
N ILE A 54 5.73 -26.70 11.82
CA ILE A 54 5.02 -26.48 10.55
C ILE A 54 4.13 -25.25 10.64
N ILE A 55 3.31 -25.13 11.70
CA ILE A 55 2.37 -24.00 11.86
C ILE A 55 3.14 -22.69 11.97
N SER A 56 4.19 -22.64 12.79
CA SER A 56 5.04 -21.45 12.95
C SER A 56 5.78 -21.11 11.65
N GLY A 57 6.37 -22.09 10.98
CA GLY A 57 7.08 -21.88 9.72
C GLY A 57 6.17 -21.38 8.59
N VAL A 58 4.97 -21.95 8.45
CA VAL A 58 3.95 -21.48 7.48
C VAL A 58 3.52 -20.05 7.82
N PHE A 59 3.38 -19.71 9.09
CA PHE A 59 3.08 -18.34 9.51
C PHE A 59 4.16 -17.35 9.07
N PHE A 60 5.45 -17.66 9.27
CA PHE A 60 6.55 -16.82 8.79
C PHE A 60 6.63 -16.72 7.26
N LEU A 61 6.35 -17.81 6.54
CA LEU A 61 6.26 -17.78 5.07
C LEU A 61 5.12 -16.85 4.61
N GLY A 62 3.97 -16.89 5.26
CA GLY A 62 2.86 -15.98 4.97
C GLY A 62 3.24 -14.52 5.22
N LEU A 63 3.93 -14.22 6.32
CA LEU A 63 4.44 -12.87 6.58
C LEU A 63 5.46 -12.41 5.52
N ALA A 64 6.32 -13.31 5.05
CA ALA A 64 7.28 -13.00 3.98
C ALA A 64 6.59 -12.54 2.69
N GLU A 65 5.49 -13.22 2.30
CA GLU A 65 4.69 -12.85 1.12
C GLU A 65 4.01 -11.50 1.29
N VAL A 66 3.45 -11.20 2.47
CA VAL A 66 2.85 -9.89 2.75
C VAL A 66 3.87 -8.77 2.62
N VAL A 67 5.10 -8.97 3.12
CA VAL A 67 6.19 -8.00 3.02
C VAL A 67 6.68 -7.84 1.57
N GLU A 68 6.76 -8.92 0.80
CA GLU A 68 7.11 -8.88 -0.62
C GLU A 68 6.07 -8.06 -1.40
N LEU A 69 4.79 -8.30 -1.15
CA LEU A 69 3.70 -7.58 -1.81
C LEU A 69 3.75 -6.09 -1.50
N LEU A 70 4.00 -5.72 -0.24
CA LEU A 70 4.12 -4.31 0.16
C LEU A 70 5.32 -3.63 -0.51
N HIS A 71 6.45 -4.33 -0.62
CA HIS A 71 7.63 -3.82 -1.30
C HIS A 71 7.41 -3.62 -2.79
N HIS A 72 6.72 -4.57 -3.44
CA HIS A 72 6.35 -4.45 -4.84
C HIS A 72 5.45 -3.24 -5.10
N ILE A 73 4.43 -3.02 -4.25
CA ILE A 73 3.57 -1.83 -4.33
C ILE A 73 4.40 -0.55 -4.18
N ARG A 74 5.30 -0.49 -3.20
CA ARG A 74 6.17 0.67 -2.97
C ARG A 74 7.06 0.96 -4.19
N ASN A 75 7.67 -0.07 -4.78
CA ASN A 75 8.55 0.09 -5.94
C ASN A 75 7.76 0.57 -7.17
N ASN A 76 6.58 0.01 -7.43
CA ASN A 76 5.72 0.42 -8.54
C ASN A 76 5.25 1.88 -8.41
N LEU A 77 4.97 2.35 -7.18
CA LEU A 77 4.66 3.75 -6.92
C LEU A 77 5.87 4.67 -7.14
N SER A 78 7.07 4.22 -6.79
CA SER A 78 8.32 4.98 -7.00
C SER A 78 8.67 5.09 -8.49
N GLU A 79 8.45 4.03 -9.26
CA GLU A 79 8.72 4.01 -10.71
C GLU A 79 7.73 4.90 -11.47
N SER A 80 6.46 4.92 -11.06
CA SER A 80 5.44 5.85 -11.60
C SER A 80 5.79 7.33 -11.39
N LYS A 81 6.40 7.67 -10.24
CA LYS A 81 6.89 9.04 -9.98
C LYS A 81 8.04 9.43 -10.92
N ASN A 82 9.01 8.54 -11.15
CA ASN A 82 10.14 8.83 -12.05
C ASN A 82 9.71 8.95 -13.52
N LYS A 83 8.68 8.22 -13.96
CA LYS A 83 8.18 8.30 -15.34
C LYS A 83 7.44 9.61 -15.65
N THR A 84 7.08 10.39 -14.63
CA THR A 84 6.45 11.71 -14.80
C THR A 84 7.49 12.84 -14.86
N GLN A 85 8.78 12.55 -14.68
CA GLN A 85 9.87 13.54 -14.69
C GLN A 85 10.72 13.49 -15.97
N ILE A 86 10.22 12.87 -17.05
CA ILE A 86 10.81 12.94 -18.39
C ILE A 86 9.75 13.45 -19.36
N VAL A 87 9.54 14.76 -19.37
CA VAL A 87 9.21 15.48 -20.60
C VAL A 87 10.22 16.62 -20.65
N ASP A 88 11.18 16.52 -21.58
CA ASP A 88 11.69 17.62 -22.41
C ASP A 88 13.00 17.19 -23.11
N GLU A 89 12.98 17.27 -24.44
CA GLU A 89 14.11 17.09 -25.35
C GLU A 89 15.10 18.29 -25.26
N PRO A 90 16.28 18.24 -25.91
CA PRO A 90 17.58 18.38 -25.28
C PRO A 90 18.11 19.81 -25.28
N ILE A 91 18.69 20.26 -24.16
CA ILE A 91 19.60 21.42 -24.17
C ILE A 91 20.98 20.96 -23.67
N LYS A 92 21.92 20.95 -24.63
CA LYS A 92 23.37 20.93 -24.40
C LYS A 92 23.77 21.92 -23.32
N SER A 93 24.49 21.46 -22.30
CA SER A 93 25.89 21.85 -22.07
C SER A 93 26.43 21.27 -20.75
N THR A 94 27.48 20.46 -20.90
CA THR A 94 28.75 20.51 -20.16
C THR A 94 28.74 20.42 -18.63
N GLU A 95 29.24 19.26 -18.18
CA GLU A 95 30.09 18.95 -17.00
C GLU A 95 30.13 19.92 -15.82
N ILE A 96 29.92 19.39 -14.59
CA ILE A 96 30.97 19.19 -13.57
C ILE A 96 30.43 18.37 -12.38
N SER A 97 31.18 17.31 -12.08
CA SER A 97 31.38 16.53 -10.85
C SER A 97 30.86 17.08 -9.49
N GLN A 98 30.20 16.21 -8.70
CA GLN A 98 30.45 15.90 -7.25
C GLN A 98 29.35 14.94 -6.72
N ARG A 99 29.65 13.67 -6.42
CA ARG A 99 30.02 13.08 -5.11
C ARG A 99 29.14 13.49 -3.91
N GLY A 100 28.12 12.66 -3.66
CA GLY A 100 27.63 12.23 -2.33
C GLY A 100 26.87 13.26 -1.49
N THR A 101 25.61 12.96 -1.15
CA THR A 101 25.06 12.80 0.23
C THR A 101 23.57 12.48 0.09
N ILE A 102 23.14 11.31 0.55
CA ILE A 102 21.72 10.93 0.64
C ILE A 102 21.19 11.47 1.97
N ASN A 103 20.47 12.58 1.92
CA ASN A 103 19.56 12.97 2.99
C ASN A 103 18.15 12.62 2.53
N SER A 104 17.54 11.63 3.18
CA SER A 104 16.12 11.31 3.05
C SER A 104 15.30 12.32 3.85
N GLU A 105 14.87 13.39 3.18
CA GLU A 105 13.81 14.26 3.69
C GLU A 105 12.46 13.79 3.16
N SER A 106 11.57 13.48 4.10
CA SER A 106 10.16 13.22 3.91
C SER A 106 9.48 14.46 3.30
N SER A 107 9.32 14.48 1.99
CA SER A 107 8.57 15.53 1.30
C SER A 107 7.06 15.33 1.52
N ASN A 108 6.52 15.99 2.55
CA ASN A 108 5.11 16.40 2.59
C ASN A 108 4.91 17.39 1.44
N SER A 109 4.54 16.91 0.25
CA SER A 109 4.21 17.78 -0.88
C SER A 109 2.84 18.40 -0.63
N THR A 110 2.82 19.68 -0.26
CA THR A 110 1.63 20.51 -0.14
C THR A 110 0.84 20.47 -1.46
N PRO A 111 -0.51 20.34 -1.44
CA PRO A 111 -1.29 20.26 -2.66
C PRO A 111 -1.27 21.60 -3.40
N THR A 112 -0.86 21.59 -4.66
CA THR A 112 -0.82 22.79 -5.50
C THR A 112 -2.23 23.13 -6.00
N LYS A 113 -2.64 24.40 -5.83
CA LYS A 113 -3.88 24.93 -6.42
C LYS A 113 -3.69 25.04 -7.93
N GLU A 114 -4.45 24.25 -8.69
CA GLU A 114 -4.38 24.22 -10.16
C GLU A 114 -5.80 24.03 -10.69
N ASN A 115 -6.14 24.76 -11.76
CA ASN A 115 -7.41 24.57 -12.45
C ASN A 115 -7.32 23.29 -13.29
N TRP A 116 -7.96 22.22 -12.82
CA TRP A 116 -7.88 20.90 -13.44
C TRP A 116 -9.28 20.40 -13.80
N SER A 117 -9.36 19.59 -14.86
CA SER A 117 -10.61 19.00 -15.34
C SER A 117 -10.63 17.49 -15.10
N ILE A 118 -11.79 16.97 -14.68
CA ILE A 118 -12.02 15.53 -14.51
C ILE A 118 -12.29 14.92 -15.89
N THR A 119 -11.63 13.80 -16.21
CA THR A 119 -11.86 13.06 -17.46
C THR A 119 -13.16 12.26 -17.39
N GLU A 120 -13.78 11.96 -18.53
CA GLU A 120 -15.02 11.15 -18.56
C GLU A 120 -14.82 9.77 -17.92
N GLN A 121 -13.67 9.12 -18.13
CA GLN A 121 -13.35 7.84 -17.49
C GLN A 121 -13.33 7.94 -15.96
N GLN A 122 -12.82 9.04 -15.40
CA GLN A 122 -12.81 9.28 -13.96
C GLN A 122 -14.24 9.52 -13.44
N LYS A 123 -15.07 10.24 -14.19
CA LYS A 123 -16.50 10.40 -13.87
C LYS A 123 -17.21 9.06 -13.86
N ASP A 124 -16.95 8.20 -14.84
CA ASP A 124 -17.54 6.85 -14.90
C ASP A 124 -17.12 5.99 -13.70
N ALA A 125 -15.85 6.06 -13.29
CA ALA A 125 -15.36 5.35 -12.11
C ALA A 125 -16.01 5.86 -10.81
N ILE A 126 -16.17 7.17 -10.65
CA ILE A 126 -16.88 7.77 -9.50
C ILE A 126 -18.36 7.38 -9.56
N ASN A 127 -18.96 7.38 -10.75
CA ASN A 127 -20.35 6.99 -10.94
C ASN A 127 -20.59 5.54 -10.53
N ALA A 128 -19.67 4.63 -10.89
CA ALA A 128 -19.71 3.23 -10.51
C ALA A 128 -19.64 3.04 -8.98
N LEU A 129 -18.78 3.79 -8.27
CA LEU A 129 -18.70 3.72 -6.81
C LEU A 129 -20.01 4.05 -6.09
N TYR A 130 -20.78 4.99 -6.64
CA TYR A 130 -22.05 5.45 -6.05
C TYR A 130 -23.27 5.02 -6.89
N SER A 131 -23.23 3.85 -7.50
CA SER A 131 -24.31 3.34 -8.39
C SER A 131 -25.69 3.32 -7.72
N ASN A 132 -25.73 3.34 -6.39
CA ASN A 132 -26.94 3.33 -5.56
C ASN A 132 -27.52 4.72 -5.22
N LYS A 133 -26.88 5.82 -5.63
CA LYS A 133 -27.35 7.20 -5.37
C LYS A 133 -27.59 7.92 -6.70
N LEU A 134 -28.84 8.31 -6.95
CA LEU A 134 -29.32 8.86 -8.24
C LEU A 134 -29.02 10.34 -8.43
N ASP A 135 -29.01 11.14 -7.36
CA ASP A 135 -28.82 12.59 -7.42
C ASP A 135 -27.42 12.96 -6.94
N LYS A 136 -26.41 12.77 -7.80
CA LYS A 136 -25.02 13.14 -7.48
C LYS A 136 -24.42 14.05 -8.54
N VAL A 137 -23.73 15.09 -8.10
CA VAL A 137 -22.98 16.00 -8.96
C VAL A 137 -21.52 15.93 -8.56
N VAL A 138 -20.66 15.62 -9.54
CA VAL A 138 -19.20 15.57 -9.35
C VAL A 138 -18.61 16.92 -9.75
N ILE A 139 -17.98 17.61 -8.80
CA ILE A 139 -17.45 18.95 -8.96
C ILE A 139 -15.93 18.91 -8.72
N PRO A 140 -15.08 19.36 -9.67
CA PRO A 140 -13.65 19.47 -9.45
C PRO A 140 -13.36 20.54 -8.39
N SER A 141 -12.53 20.21 -7.40
CA SER A 141 -12.08 21.19 -6.40
C SER A 141 -10.87 21.98 -6.93
N PRO A 142 -10.48 23.10 -6.29
CA PRO A 142 -9.32 23.89 -6.70
C PRO A 142 -7.98 23.19 -6.43
N TYR A 143 -7.99 22.06 -5.72
CA TYR A 143 -6.82 21.24 -5.48
C TYR A 143 -6.77 20.12 -6.51
N LYS A 144 -5.61 19.99 -7.17
CA LYS A 144 -5.38 18.95 -8.18
C LYS A 144 -5.72 17.58 -7.62
N ASN A 145 -6.44 16.78 -8.40
CA ASN A 145 -6.88 15.42 -8.05
C ASN A 145 -7.94 15.32 -6.95
N PHE A 146 -8.50 16.41 -6.44
CA PHE A 146 -9.56 16.35 -5.43
C PHE A 146 -10.90 16.78 -6.01
N CYS A 147 -11.91 15.93 -5.97
CA CYS A 147 -13.26 16.26 -6.38
C CYS A 147 -14.26 16.11 -5.24
N ILE A 148 -15.33 16.88 -5.31
CA ILE A 148 -16.46 16.81 -4.38
C ILE A 148 -17.60 16.09 -5.08
N VAL A 149 -18.23 15.16 -4.38
CA VAL A 149 -19.49 14.56 -4.78
C VAL A 149 -20.59 15.13 -3.88
N ASP A 150 -21.46 15.96 -4.45
CA ASP A 150 -22.65 16.46 -3.75
C ASP A 150 -23.81 15.50 -4.02
N PHE A 151 -24.40 14.96 -2.96
CA PHE A 151 -25.57 14.07 -3.01
C PHE A 151 -26.90 14.79 -2.80
N GLY A 152 -26.89 16.12 -2.73
CA GLY A 152 -28.03 16.91 -2.28
C GLY A 152 -28.23 16.85 -0.76
N GLY A 153 -29.04 17.78 -0.23
CA GLY A 153 -29.42 17.77 1.19
C GLY A 153 -28.27 17.97 2.18
N ASN A 154 -27.22 18.71 1.80
CA ASN A 154 -26.02 19.00 2.59
C ASN A 154 -25.07 17.82 2.86
N LYS A 155 -25.19 16.71 2.12
CA LYS A 155 -24.23 15.62 2.19
C LYS A 155 -23.22 15.73 1.05
N ILE A 156 -21.98 16.03 1.41
CA ILE A 156 -20.86 16.03 0.47
C ILE A 156 -19.81 15.00 0.90
N GLU A 157 -19.18 14.37 -0.07
CA GLU A 157 -18.00 13.52 0.14
C GLU A 157 -16.85 14.04 -0.72
N ILE A 158 -15.64 14.09 -0.15
CA ILE A 158 -14.43 14.53 -0.84
C ILE A 158 -13.64 13.28 -1.25
N ILE A 159 -13.29 13.22 -2.53
CA ILE A 159 -12.62 12.08 -3.14
C ILE A 159 -11.29 12.56 -3.73
N GLU A 160 -10.24 11.78 -3.50
CA GLU A 160 -8.96 11.93 -4.18
C GLU A 160 -8.89 10.97 -5.37
N ILE A 161 -8.57 11.50 -6.56
CA ILE A 161 -8.34 10.72 -7.77
C ILE A 161 -6.85 10.43 -7.89
N LYS A 162 -6.46 9.17 -7.68
CA LYS A 162 -5.04 8.80 -7.84
C LYS A 162 -4.62 8.86 -9.31
N GLN A 163 -3.31 8.92 -9.57
CA GLN A 163 -2.74 8.95 -10.93
C GLN A 163 -3.24 7.80 -11.83
N ASN A 164 -3.69 6.68 -11.25
CA ASN A 164 -4.25 5.54 -11.96
C ASN A 164 -5.74 5.72 -12.34
N GLY A 165 -6.33 6.90 -12.10
CA GLY A 165 -7.73 7.21 -12.39
C GLY A 165 -8.74 6.65 -11.40
N PHE A 166 -8.28 5.91 -10.38
CA PHE A 166 -9.17 5.31 -9.38
C PHE A 166 -9.54 6.30 -8.27
N PRO A 167 -10.85 6.49 -8.01
CA PRO A 167 -11.33 7.31 -6.90
C PRO A 167 -11.04 6.65 -5.54
N PHE A 168 -10.51 7.44 -4.60
CA PHE A 168 -10.22 7.04 -3.23
C PHE A 168 -10.93 7.98 -2.26
N ILE A 169 -11.76 7.42 -1.37
CA ILE A 169 -12.48 8.19 -0.36
C ILE A 169 -11.49 8.57 0.75
N LEU A 170 -11.38 9.87 1.03
CA LEU A 170 -10.49 10.36 2.07
C LEU A 170 -11.02 9.97 3.45
N ALA A 171 -10.21 9.25 4.23
CA ALA A 171 -10.48 9.03 5.64
C ALA A 171 -10.14 10.29 6.45
N ASP A 172 -11.02 10.65 7.40
CA ASP A 172 -11.02 11.91 8.18
C ASP A 172 -9.71 12.23 8.93
N PHE A 173 -8.79 11.28 9.07
CA PHE A 173 -7.64 11.42 9.95
C PHE A 173 -6.42 12.10 9.31
N TYR A 174 -6.13 11.88 8.03
CA TYR A 174 -4.86 12.32 7.42
C TYR A 174 -4.92 13.68 6.72
N TRP A 175 -6.11 14.18 6.41
CA TRP A 175 -6.28 15.32 5.51
C TRP A 175 -7.25 16.37 6.02
N LYS A 176 -7.37 16.49 7.34
CA LYS A 176 -8.35 17.38 7.99
C LYS A 176 -8.23 18.85 7.56
N GLU A 177 -7.00 19.32 7.36
CA GLU A 177 -6.71 20.69 6.88
C GLU A 177 -7.23 20.91 5.46
N ILE A 178 -6.90 20.02 4.54
CA ILE A 178 -7.38 20.08 3.14
C ILE A 178 -8.89 19.92 3.07
N GLN A 179 -9.45 18.98 3.83
CA GLN A 179 -10.90 18.77 3.88
C GLN A 179 -11.65 20.02 4.33
N ASN A 180 -11.09 20.76 5.31
CA ASN A 180 -11.65 22.02 5.77
C ASN A 180 -11.56 23.11 4.68
N GLU A 181 -10.41 23.23 4.01
CA GLU A 181 -10.23 24.20 2.92
C GLU A 181 -11.18 23.92 1.74
N ILE A 182 -11.31 22.66 1.33
CA ILE A 182 -12.25 22.23 0.29
C ILE A 182 -13.69 22.48 0.72
N HIS A 183 -14.05 22.21 1.98
CA HIS A 183 -15.38 22.51 2.51
C HIS A 183 -15.71 24.00 2.47
N GLN A 184 -14.77 24.86 2.87
CA GLN A 184 -14.97 26.31 2.84
C GLN A 184 -15.14 26.80 1.41
N TRP A 185 -14.25 26.37 0.51
CA TRP A 185 -14.36 26.67 -0.91
C TRP A 185 -15.72 26.22 -1.49
N TYR A 186 -16.20 25.03 -1.12
CA TYR A 186 -17.48 24.52 -1.62
C TYR A 186 -18.67 25.38 -1.17
N LYS A 187 -18.65 25.85 0.09
CA LYS A 187 -19.69 26.76 0.61
C LYS A 187 -19.72 28.07 -0.19
N GLU A 188 -18.56 28.64 -0.48
CA GLU A 188 -18.45 29.84 -1.32
C GLU A 188 -18.92 29.58 -2.75
N TYR A 189 -18.51 28.46 -3.35
CA TYR A 189 -18.93 28.05 -4.69
C TYR A 189 -20.45 27.94 -4.81
N LYS A 190 -21.10 27.28 -3.84
CA LYS A 190 -22.56 27.10 -3.82
C LYS A 190 -23.31 28.42 -3.63
N ASN A 191 -22.77 29.34 -2.83
CA ASN A 191 -23.37 30.67 -2.66
C ASN A 191 -23.30 31.53 -3.93
N ASN A 192 -22.29 31.30 -4.78
CA ASN A 192 -22.11 32.05 -6.04
C ASN A 192 -22.90 31.47 -7.23
N HIS A 193 -23.42 30.24 -7.12
CA HIS A 193 -24.11 29.52 -8.20
C HIS A 193 -25.58 29.16 -7.90
N ASN A 194 -26.12 29.68 -6.79
CA ASN A 194 -27.54 29.67 -6.44
C ASN A 194 -28.16 31.04 -6.71
#